data_AF-A0A7V5Y096-F1
#
_entry.id   AF-A0A7V5Y096-F1
#
_cell.length_a   1.000
_cell.length_b   1.000
_cell.length_c   1.000
_cell.angle_alpha   90.00
_cell.angle_beta   90.00
_cell.angle_gamma   90.00
#
_symmetry.space_group_name_H-M   'P 1'
#
loop_
_entity.id
_entity.type
_entity.pdbx_description
1 polymer ?
#
loop_
_entity_poly.entity_id
_entity_poly.type
_entity_poly.pdbx_seq_one_letter_code
_entity_poly.pdbx_strand_id
1 'polypeptide(L)'
;MTIISILILGGLGMLMATILFFAHKKLMVEVDEKIVLISQILPQANCGACGYAGCENYAEAIVKGEAEPNRCTVGGKEVAEKIGEILGIEVKASERKVAVLTCQGGVEECPERFIYDGHLDCKEANLLHQGNKACIFGCLGLGTCVKVCPFSAIKMDEKKKLPVIDEEKCTGCGICVKECPKGVLKLIPKGKLVYLACVSSDKGREVREVCKVGCFACNICVKACPYSALRMENNLPVMDFEKCVDCGICYQKCPTKSYVDKAKKRPYALIDATCNGCGECVKVCQFKAIEGKLGERHKVIIENCVGCGECFRVCPIKAITMVGALGYTKKEL
;
A
#
# COMPACT_ATOMS: atom_id res chain seq x y z
N MET A 1 44.79 -35.06 52.17
CA MET A 1 44.66 -34.05 51.10
C MET A 1 43.38 -34.26 50.28
N THR A 2 43.11 -35.47 49.77
CA THR A 2 41.92 -35.81 48.98
C THR A 2 40.59 -35.53 49.69
N ILE A 3 40.43 -35.88 50.98
CA ILE A 3 39.18 -35.67 51.73
C ILE A 3 38.86 -34.17 51.90
N ILE A 4 39.87 -33.33 52.13
CA ILE A 4 39.70 -31.88 52.28
C ILE A 4 39.27 -31.26 50.94
N SER A 5 39.85 -31.71 49.83
CA SER A 5 39.43 -31.28 48.49
C SER A 5 37.97 -31.64 48.18
N ILE A 6 37.55 -32.86 48.56
CA ILE A 6 36.15 -33.31 48.40
C ILE A 6 35.19 -32.45 49.22
N LEU A 7 35.54 -32.13 50.47
CA LEU A 7 34.71 -31.28 51.33
C LEU A 7 34.60 -29.85 50.82
N ILE A 8 35.70 -29.27 50.32
CA ILE A 8 35.70 -27.90 49.78
C ILE A 8 34.87 -27.83 48.48
N LEU A 9 35.07 -28.76 47.54
CA LEU A 9 34.27 -28.80 46.31
C LEU A 9 32.80 -29.09 46.59
N GLY A 10 32.50 -30.02 47.49
CA GLY A 10 31.13 -30.34 47.90
C GLY A 10 30.43 -29.16 48.56
N GLY A 11 31.12 -28.45 49.46
CA GLY A 11 30.61 -27.26 50.12
C GLY A 11 30.35 -26.11 49.15
N LEU A 12 31.27 -25.85 48.21
CA LEU A 12 31.09 -24.83 47.18
C LEU A 12 29.91 -25.18 46.26
N GLY A 13 29.77 -26.45 45.87
CA GLY A 13 28.65 -26.93 45.06
C GLY A 13 27.31 -26.76 45.76
N MET A 14 27.23 -27.10 47.05
CA MET A 14 26.01 -26.93 47.85
C MET A 14 25.65 -25.45 48.04
N LEU A 15 26.65 -24.58 48.22
CA LEU A 15 26.46 -23.13 48.32
C LEU A 15 25.96 -22.55 47.00
N MET A 16 26.55 -22.92 45.86
CA MET A 16 26.08 -22.45 44.55
C MET A 16 24.68 -22.98 44.22
N ALA A 17 24.38 -24.24 44.55
CA ALA A 17 23.05 -24.83 44.33
C ALA A 17 21.97 -24.14 45.17
N THR A 18 22.26 -23.82 46.43
CA THR A 18 21.32 -23.07 47.29
C THR A 18 21.10 -21.65 46.78
N ILE A 19 22.16 -20.94 46.36
CA ILE A 19 22.03 -19.61 45.76
C ILE A 19 21.17 -19.66 44.49
N LEU A 20 21.42 -20.62 43.59
CA LEU A 20 20.64 -20.79 42.36
C LEU A 20 19.18 -21.14 42.64
N PHE A 21 18.91 -21.99 43.62
CA PHE A 21 17.54 -22.35 44.01
C PHE A 21 16.76 -21.14 44.53
N PHE A 22 17.37 -20.32 45.40
CA PHE A 22 16.74 -19.10 45.89
C PHE A 22 16.58 -18.04 44.80
N ALA A 23 17.56 -17.89 43.92
CA ALA A 23 17.46 -16.99 42.77
C ALA A 23 16.33 -17.43 41.84
N HIS A 24 16.22 -18.72 41.52
CA HIS A 24 15.14 -19.27 40.71
C HIS A 24 13.78 -19.00 41.35
N LYS A 25 13.60 -19.31 42.64
CA LYS A 25 12.31 -19.08 43.32
C LYS A 25 11.93 -17.60 43.41
N LYS A 26 12.90 -16.69 43.55
CA LYS A 26 12.65 -15.25 43.65
C LYS A 26 12.43 -14.59 42.29
N LEU A 27 13.00 -15.14 41.22
CA LEU A 27 12.95 -14.59 39.86
C LEU A 27 12.01 -15.36 38.92
N MET A 28 11.31 -16.39 39.42
CA MET A 28 10.32 -17.13 38.65
C MET A 28 9.14 -16.20 38.34
N VAL A 29 9.06 -15.77 37.09
CA VAL A 29 7.93 -15.01 36.56
C VAL A 29 6.90 -16.02 36.05
N GLU A 30 5.68 -15.99 36.61
CA GLU A 30 4.56 -16.73 36.02
C GLU A 30 4.24 -16.12 34.65
N VAL A 31 4.62 -16.83 33.60
CA VAL A 31 4.29 -16.45 32.23
C VAL A 31 2.89 -16.96 31.95
N ASP A 32 1.96 -16.06 31.68
CA ASP A 32 0.60 -16.43 31.25
C ASP A 32 0.70 -17.33 30.01
N GLU A 33 0.11 -18.53 30.08
CA GLU A 33 0.12 -19.53 28.99
C GLU A 33 -0.37 -18.94 27.67
N LYS A 34 -1.27 -17.95 27.72
CA LYS A 34 -1.77 -17.24 26.53
C LYS A 34 -0.66 -16.49 25.80
N ILE A 35 0.33 -15.95 26.50
CA ILE A 35 1.47 -15.26 25.87
C ILE A 35 2.26 -16.24 25.03
N VAL A 36 2.50 -17.45 25.54
CA VAL A 36 3.22 -18.51 24.82
C VAL A 36 2.43 -18.93 23.59
N LEU A 37 1.13 -19.18 23.73
CA LEU A 37 0.26 -19.58 22.63
C LEU A 37 0.19 -18.51 21.54
N ILE A 38 -0.02 -17.25 21.91
CA ILE A 38 -0.08 -16.13 20.96
C ILE A 38 1.28 -15.91 20.29
N SER A 39 2.38 -16.03 21.02
CA SER A 39 3.72 -15.94 20.43
C SER A 39 3.92 -17.02 19.37
N GLN A 40 3.59 -18.28 19.66
CA GLN A 40 3.79 -19.39 18.71
C GLN A 40 3.01 -19.25 17.40
N ILE A 41 1.82 -18.63 17.42
CA ILE A 41 1.04 -18.40 16.19
C ILE A 41 1.49 -17.17 15.41
N LEU A 42 2.27 -16.26 16.02
CA LEU A 42 2.81 -15.12 15.32
C LEU A 42 3.91 -15.57 14.34
N PRO A 43 4.15 -14.84 13.23
CA PRO A 43 5.12 -15.22 12.21
C PRO A 43 6.59 -15.27 12.66
N GLN A 44 6.90 -14.91 13.91
CA GLN A 44 8.26 -14.85 14.48
C GLN A 44 9.25 -14.00 13.66
N ALA A 45 8.73 -13.08 12.85
CA ALA A 45 9.52 -12.23 11.96
C ALA A 45 10.22 -11.07 12.67
N ASN A 46 9.80 -10.74 13.90
CA ASN A 46 10.35 -9.66 14.74
C ASN A 46 10.59 -8.33 13.99
N CYS A 47 9.65 -8.00 13.08
CA CYS A 47 9.83 -6.92 12.12
C CYS A 47 9.41 -5.53 12.65
N GLY A 48 8.79 -5.47 13.83
CA GLY A 48 8.33 -4.21 14.43
C GLY A 48 7.14 -3.54 13.76
N ALA A 49 6.54 -4.15 12.74
CA ALA A 49 5.45 -3.55 11.97
C ALA A 49 4.19 -3.27 12.81
N CYS A 50 3.95 -4.06 13.87
CA CYS A 50 2.83 -3.87 14.80
C CYS A 50 3.10 -2.81 15.89
N GLY A 51 4.28 -2.20 15.91
CA GLY A 51 4.69 -1.19 16.92
C GLY A 51 5.45 -1.73 18.13
N TYR A 52 5.70 -3.05 18.18
CA TYR A 52 6.38 -3.73 19.29
C TYR A 52 7.73 -4.30 18.86
N ALA A 53 8.69 -4.40 19.78
CA ALA A 53 10.07 -4.82 19.48
C ALA A 53 10.19 -6.24 18.90
N GLY A 54 9.25 -7.13 19.23
CA GLY A 54 9.25 -8.52 18.79
C GLY A 54 7.87 -9.17 18.92
N CYS A 55 7.74 -10.39 18.39
CA CYS A 55 6.49 -11.16 18.44
C CYS A 55 6.10 -11.50 19.87
N GLU A 56 7.07 -11.83 20.74
CA GLU A 56 6.84 -12.08 22.16
C GLU A 56 6.33 -10.83 22.89
N ASN A 57 6.95 -9.66 22.67
CA ASN A 57 6.49 -8.41 23.30
C ASN A 57 5.09 -8.00 22.82
N TYR A 58 4.77 -8.27 21.55
CA TYR A 58 3.42 -8.04 21.03
C TYR A 58 2.41 -9.01 21.66
N ALA A 59 2.76 -10.29 21.80
CA ALA A 59 1.92 -11.29 22.46
C ALA A 59 1.63 -10.91 23.92
N GLU A 60 2.65 -10.48 24.65
CA GLU A 60 2.52 -9.99 26.03
C GLU A 60 1.58 -8.77 26.11
N ALA A 61 1.76 -7.79 25.23
CA ALA A 61 0.94 -6.59 25.19
C ALA A 61 -0.53 -6.89 24.81
N ILE A 62 -0.78 -7.89 23.96
CA ILE A 62 -2.14 -8.37 23.65
C ILE A 62 -2.80 -8.93 24.91
N VAL A 63 -2.12 -9.82 25.65
CA VAL A 63 -2.68 -10.45 26.86
C VAL A 63 -2.94 -9.41 27.95
N LYS A 64 -2.08 -8.39 28.07
CA LYS A 64 -2.26 -7.26 29.00
C LYS A 64 -3.36 -6.27 28.58
N GLY A 65 -3.92 -6.40 27.37
CA GLY A 65 -4.92 -5.47 26.84
C GLY A 65 -4.34 -4.12 26.37
N GLU A 66 -3.02 -4.02 26.25
CA GLU A 66 -2.30 -2.81 25.80
C GLU A 66 -2.21 -2.74 24.26
N ALA A 67 -2.39 -3.88 23.59
CA ALA A 67 -2.35 -3.99 22.13
C ALA A 67 -3.66 -4.58 21.57
N GLU A 68 -4.10 -4.04 20.43
CA GLU A 68 -5.16 -4.69 19.66
C GLU A 68 -4.63 -5.96 18.98
N PRO A 69 -5.40 -7.07 18.98
CA PRO A 69 -4.96 -8.38 18.48
C PRO A 69 -4.81 -8.47 16.95
N ASN A 70 -5.25 -7.46 16.20
CA ASN A 70 -5.27 -7.45 14.73
C ASN A 70 -4.12 -6.65 14.08
N ARG A 71 -3.10 -6.23 14.83
CA ARG A 71 -2.01 -5.38 14.33
C ARG A 71 -0.91 -6.13 13.58
N CYS A 72 -0.91 -7.47 13.60
CA CYS A 72 0.08 -8.25 12.87
C CYS A 72 -0.20 -8.24 11.36
N THR A 73 0.45 -7.34 10.63
CA THR A 73 0.28 -7.23 9.16
C THR A 73 0.81 -8.44 8.40
N VAL A 74 1.87 -9.08 8.91
CA VAL A 74 2.49 -10.25 8.30
C VAL A 74 1.61 -11.49 8.44
N GLY A 75 1.06 -11.73 9.63
CA GLY A 75 0.13 -12.83 9.90
C GLY A 75 -1.26 -12.60 9.33
N GLY A 76 -1.64 -11.33 9.17
CA GLY A 76 -2.89 -10.92 8.54
C GLY A 76 -4.12 -11.47 9.26
N LYS A 77 -5.16 -11.76 8.47
CA LYS A 77 -6.46 -12.21 8.96
C LYS A 77 -6.38 -13.53 9.74
N GLU A 78 -5.62 -14.50 9.23
CA GLU A 78 -5.54 -15.84 9.83
C GLU A 78 -4.97 -15.79 11.26
N VAL A 79 -3.90 -15.01 11.47
CA VAL A 79 -3.32 -14.85 12.81
C VAL A 79 -4.25 -14.05 13.71
N ALA A 80 -4.91 -13.01 13.21
CA ALA A 80 -5.86 -12.24 14.00
C ALA A 80 -7.05 -13.09 14.49
N GLU A 81 -7.57 -13.98 13.65
CA GLU A 81 -8.64 -14.92 14.00
C GLU A 81 -8.18 -15.91 15.09
N LYS A 82 -7.00 -16.53 14.92
CA LYS A 82 -6.41 -17.43 15.92
C LYS A 82 -6.16 -16.75 17.27
N ILE A 83 -5.70 -15.49 17.26
CA ILE A 83 -5.56 -14.70 18.50
C ILE A 83 -6.93 -14.49 19.16
N GLY A 84 -7.97 -14.18 18.37
CA GLY A 84 -9.34 -14.05 18.85
C GLY A 84 -9.87 -15.32 19.52
N GLU A 85 -9.61 -16.48 18.93
CA GLU A 85 -9.96 -17.78 19.52
C GLU A 85 -9.29 -18.01 20.88
N ILE A 86 -7.99 -17.69 21.01
CA ILE A 86 -7.24 -17.83 22.28
C ILE A 86 -7.78 -16.88 23.36
N LEU A 87 -8.20 -15.67 22.98
CA LEU A 87 -8.70 -14.65 23.89
C LEU A 87 -10.20 -14.75 24.17
N GLY A 88 -10.94 -15.54 23.38
CA GLY A 88 -12.40 -15.62 23.43
C GLY A 88 -13.12 -14.35 22.97
N ILE A 89 -12.51 -13.57 22.07
CA ILE A 89 -13.08 -12.32 21.54
C ILE A 89 -13.18 -12.35 20.01
N GLU A 90 -14.20 -11.68 19.47
CA GLU A 90 -14.30 -11.50 18.02
C GLU A 90 -13.30 -10.43 17.55
N VAL A 91 -12.34 -10.84 16.72
CA VAL A 91 -11.30 -9.94 16.20
C VAL A 91 -11.60 -9.59 14.75
N LYS A 92 -11.90 -8.31 14.50
CA LYS A 92 -11.98 -7.79 13.13
C LYS A 92 -10.58 -7.72 12.52
N ALA A 93 -10.36 -8.51 11.48
CA ALA A 93 -9.12 -8.49 10.72
C ALA A 93 -8.86 -7.10 10.10
N SER A 94 -7.65 -6.59 10.28
CA SER A 94 -7.21 -5.36 9.61
C SER A 94 -7.15 -5.58 8.10
N GLU A 95 -7.51 -4.57 7.32
CA GLU A 95 -7.38 -4.59 5.87
C GLU A 95 -5.91 -4.77 5.47
N ARG A 96 -5.61 -5.76 4.62
CA ARG A 96 -4.23 -6.04 4.17
C ARG A 96 -3.72 -4.86 3.36
N LYS A 97 -2.60 -4.29 3.79
CA LYS A 97 -1.90 -3.20 3.09
C LYS A 97 -0.70 -3.74 2.32
N VAL A 98 -0.34 -3.04 1.25
CA VAL A 98 0.85 -3.32 0.44
C VAL A 98 1.65 -2.04 0.24
N ALA A 99 2.97 -2.18 0.13
CA ALA A 99 3.84 -1.07 -0.19
C ALA A 99 3.66 -0.67 -1.66
N VAL A 100 3.57 0.64 -1.90
CA VAL A 100 3.55 1.22 -3.25
C VAL A 100 4.53 2.36 -3.34
N LEU A 101 5.08 2.54 -4.53
CA LEU A 101 5.87 3.70 -4.89
C LEU A 101 4.96 4.86 -5.30
N THR A 102 5.04 5.97 -4.58
CA THR A 102 4.30 7.21 -4.86
C THR A 102 5.15 8.21 -5.67
N CYS A 103 5.97 7.71 -6.59
CA CYS A 103 6.80 8.51 -7.48
C CYS A 103 6.88 7.84 -8.86
N GLN A 104 6.45 8.55 -9.91
CA GLN A 104 6.56 8.07 -11.29
C GLN A 104 7.71 8.66 -12.09
N GLY A 105 8.42 9.66 -11.57
CA GLY A 105 9.54 10.25 -12.31
C GLY A 105 10.66 9.23 -12.44
N GLY A 106 10.81 8.55 -13.58
CA GLY A 106 11.98 7.75 -13.89
C GLY A 106 13.09 8.64 -14.47
N VAL A 107 14.09 8.00 -15.07
CA VAL A 107 15.23 8.68 -15.72
C VAL A 107 14.77 9.58 -16.88
N GLU A 108 13.77 9.14 -17.67
CA GLU A 108 13.27 9.88 -18.83
C GLU A 108 12.34 11.05 -18.45
N GLU A 109 11.60 10.89 -17.36
CA GLU A 109 10.60 11.86 -16.92
C GLU A 109 11.16 12.92 -15.97
N CYS A 110 12.21 12.62 -15.22
CA CYS A 110 12.85 13.52 -14.28
C CYS A 110 14.38 13.34 -14.33
N PRO A 111 15.12 14.26 -14.97
CA PRO A 111 16.56 14.13 -15.15
C PRO A 111 17.31 14.22 -13.82
N GLU A 112 18.57 13.83 -13.87
CA GLU A 112 19.53 13.98 -12.78
C GLU A 112 20.32 15.28 -12.93
N ARG A 113 20.65 15.93 -11.81
CA ARG A 113 21.49 17.14 -11.74
C ARG A 113 22.98 16.80 -11.84
N PHE A 114 23.35 15.63 -11.35
CA PHE A 114 24.72 15.11 -11.35
C PHE A 114 24.69 13.59 -11.27
N ILE A 115 25.78 12.95 -11.66
CA ILE A 115 25.94 11.49 -11.51
C ILE A 115 26.43 11.23 -10.09
N TYR A 116 25.71 10.39 -9.35
CA TYR A 116 26.15 9.94 -8.03
C TYR A 116 27.07 8.73 -8.18
N ASP A 117 28.34 8.92 -7.82
CA ASP A 117 29.37 7.88 -7.81
C ASP A 117 29.74 7.55 -6.36
N GLY A 118 28.99 6.63 -5.77
CA GLY A 118 29.14 6.20 -4.38
C GLY A 118 28.42 4.88 -4.14
N HIS A 119 28.33 4.42 -2.89
CA HIS A 119 27.60 3.19 -2.60
C HIS A 119 26.13 3.33 -2.97
N LEU A 120 25.53 2.25 -3.46
CA LEU A 120 24.11 2.17 -3.81
C LEU A 120 23.22 2.21 -2.55
N ASP A 121 23.18 3.36 -1.89
CA ASP A 121 22.38 3.63 -0.72
C ASP A 121 21.71 5.00 -0.82
N CYS A 122 20.39 5.00 -0.70
CA CYS A 122 19.57 6.20 -0.80
C CYS A 122 19.82 7.18 0.34
N LYS A 123 20.20 6.72 1.55
CA LYS A 123 20.44 7.62 2.69
C LYS A 123 21.74 8.40 2.47
N GLU A 124 22.80 7.71 2.05
CA GLU A 124 24.08 8.35 1.70
C GLU A 124 23.89 9.37 0.58
N ALA A 125 23.26 8.98 -0.53
CA ALA A 125 23.00 9.90 -1.64
C ALA A 125 22.10 11.08 -1.23
N ASN A 126 21.15 10.87 -0.31
CA ASN A 126 20.29 11.95 0.17
C ASN A 126 21.05 13.02 0.97
N LEU A 127 22.18 12.69 1.59
CA LEU A 127 23.02 13.69 2.27
C LEU A 127 23.70 14.63 1.28
N LEU A 128 23.93 14.18 0.04
CA LEU A 128 24.50 14.98 -1.03
C LEU A 128 23.41 15.77 -1.76
N HIS A 129 23.17 17.00 -1.32
CA HIS A 129 22.20 17.91 -1.93
C HIS A 129 20.78 17.34 -2.07
N GLN A 130 20.34 16.47 -1.14
CA GLN A 130 19.06 15.79 -1.24
C GLN A 130 18.97 14.88 -2.47
N GLY A 131 20.07 14.26 -2.86
CA GLY A 131 20.13 13.29 -3.95
C GLY A 131 20.41 13.88 -5.33
N ASN A 132 20.80 13.00 -6.22
CA ASN A 132 21.25 13.29 -7.59
C ASN A 132 20.13 13.80 -8.51
N LYS A 133 18.88 13.55 -8.19
CA LYS A 133 17.74 13.88 -9.04
C LYS A 133 17.42 15.37 -9.08
N ALA A 134 16.88 15.86 -10.20
CA ALA A 134 16.37 17.23 -10.30
C ALA A 134 15.22 17.51 -9.33
N CYS A 135 14.28 16.58 -9.20
CA CYS A 135 13.27 16.62 -8.15
C CYS A 135 13.86 16.13 -6.81
N ILE A 136 13.98 17.03 -5.85
CA ILE A 136 14.52 16.74 -4.51
C ILE A 136 13.61 15.83 -3.66
N PHE A 137 12.34 15.63 -4.05
CA PHE A 137 11.41 14.75 -3.33
C PHE A 137 11.35 13.33 -3.91
N GLY A 138 11.76 13.16 -5.16
CA GLY A 138 11.55 11.93 -5.91
C GLY A 138 12.40 10.76 -5.44
N CYS A 139 12.01 9.55 -5.86
CA CYS A 139 12.84 8.36 -5.69
C CYS A 139 14.20 8.55 -6.36
N LEU A 140 15.28 8.20 -5.63
CA LEU A 140 16.67 8.29 -6.10
C LEU A 140 17.12 7.09 -6.94
N GLY A 141 16.39 5.96 -6.88
CA GLY A 141 16.66 4.81 -7.72
C GLY A 141 17.85 3.93 -7.31
N LEU A 142 18.38 4.09 -6.10
CA LEU A 142 19.56 3.33 -5.62
C LEU A 142 19.23 2.01 -4.92
N GLY A 143 17.95 1.70 -4.70
CA GLY A 143 17.53 0.36 -4.28
C GLY A 143 17.70 -0.01 -2.80
N THR A 144 17.87 0.94 -1.87
CA THR A 144 17.86 0.63 -0.41
C THR A 144 16.61 -0.16 0.00
N CYS A 145 15.44 0.18 -0.55
CA CYS A 145 14.19 -0.55 -0.30
C CYS A 145 14.24 -2.03 -0.72
N VAL A 146 15.01 -2.38 -1.75
CA VAL A 146 15.23 -3.76 -2.18
C VAL A 146 16.08 -4.50 -1.14
N LYS A 147 17.18 -3.88 -0.70
CA LYS A 147 18.11 -4.47 0.28
C LYS A 147 17.46 -4.78 1.62
N VAL A 148 16.55 -3.90 2.08
CA VAL A 148 15.91 -4.03 3.41
C VAL A 148 14.64 -4.89 3.39
N CYS A 149 14.18 -5.36 2.23
CA CYS A 149 12.94 -6.13 2.13
C CYS A 149 13.19 -7.62 2.46
N PRO A 150 12.73 -8.13 3.63
CA PRO A 150 13.01 -9.52 4.03
C PRO A 150 12.22 -10.55 3.21
N PHE A 151 11.18 -10.11 2.49
CA PHE A 151 10.32 -10.96 1.66
C PHE A 151 10.68 -10.93 0.16
N SER A 152 11.77 -10.24 -0.20
CA SER A 152 12.19 -10.06 -1.60
C SER A 152 11.05 -9.61 -2.53
N ALA A 153 10.15 -8.78 -2.03
CA ALA A 153 8.96 -8.30 -2.73
C ALA A 153 9.24 -7.08 -3.62
N ILE A 154 10.45 -6.51 -3.59
CA ILE A 154 10.79 -5.29 -4.33
C ILE A 154 11.94 -5.60 -5.28
N LYS A 155 11.82 -5.19 -6.55
CA LYS A 155 12.88 -5.24 -7.56
C LYS A 155 13.07 -3.87 -8.20
N MET A 156 14.27 -3.57 -8.70
CA MET A 156 14.49 -2.34 -9.46
C MET A 156 14.10 -2.55 -10.93
N ASP A 157 13.36 -1.61 -11.50
CA ASP A 157 13.15 -1.53 -12.94
C ASP A 157 14.44 -1.06 -13.63
N GLU A 158 14.89 -1.78 -14.65
CA GLU A 158 16.16 -1.50 -15.31
C GLU A 158 16.14 -0.18 -16.11
N LYS A 159 14.98 0.16 -16.70
CA LYS A 159 14.82 1.32 -17.57
C LYS A 159 14.51 2.58 -16.78
N LYS A 160 13.49 2.52 -15.92
CA LYS A 160 13.03 3.66 -15.12
C LYS A 160 13.90 3.92 -13.90
N LYS A 161 14.71 2.93 -13.46
CA LYS A 161 15.46 2.97 -12.20
C LYS A 161 14.56 3.25 -10.99
N LEU A 162 13.34 2.72 -11.02
CA LEU A 162 12.36 2.84 -9.94
C LEU A 162 12.05 1.47 -9.34
N PRO A 163 11.77 1.38 -8.03
CA PRO A 163 11.36 0.12 -7.43
C PRO A 163 9.96 -0.31 -7.88
N VAL A 164 9.84 -1.58 -8.24
CA VAL A 164 8.59 -2.27 -8.58
C VAL A 164 8.30 -3.26 -7.45
N ILE A 165 7.13 -3.12 -6.84
CA ILE A 165 6.70 -3.96 -5.71
C ILE A 165 5.78 -5.06 -6.23
N ASP A 166 6.08 -6.30 -5.86
CA ASP A 166 5.22 -7.47 -6.02
C ASP A 166 4.22 -7.53 -4.86
N GLU A 167 2.95 -7.26 -5.17
CA GLU A 167 1.86 -7.21 -4.18
C GLU A 167 1.45 -8.58 -3.62
N GLU A 168 1.83 -9.67 -4.28
CA GLU A 168 1.58 -11.01 -3.77
C GLU A 168 2.58 -11.36 -2.67
N LYS A 169 3.86 -11.04 -2.89
CA LYS A 169 4.93 -11.23 -1.90
C LYS A 169 4.95 -10.18 -0.80
N CYS A 170 4.44 -8.98 -1.06
CA CYS A 170 4.43 -7.91 -0.08
C CYS A 170 3.48 -8.24 1.09
N THR A 171 4.04 -8.26 2.30
CA THR A 171 3.31 -8.50 3.56
C THR A 171 2.81 -7.20 4.21
N GLY A 172 3.16 -6.03 3.66
CA GLY A 172 2.78 -4.75 4.24
C GLY A 172 3.51 -4.41 5.55
N CYS A 173 4.69 -5.00 5.81
CA CYS A 173 5.45 -4.76 7.05
C CYS A 173 5.98 -3.32 7.22
N GLY A 174 6.05 -2.53 6.15
CA GLY A 174 6.43 -1.11 6.23
C GLY A 174 7.92 -0.83 6.44
N ILE A 175 8.81 -1.84 6.52
CA ILE A 175 10.26 -1.62 6.64
C ILE A 175 10.78 -0.71 5.54
N CYS A 176 10.39 -0.96 4.28
CA CYS A 176 10.80 -0.14 3.15
C CYS A 176 10.29 1.31 3.21
N VAL A 177 9.14 1.55 3.87
CA VAL A 177 8.59 2.88 4.10
C VAL A 177 9.42 3.62 5.14
N LYS A 178 9.75 2.96 6.26
CA LYS A 178 10.59 3.51 7.34
C LYS A 178 12.01 3.83 6.86
N GLU A 179 12.59 2.95 6.06
CA GLU A 179 13.97 3.08 5.58
C GLU A 179 14.13 4.07 4.41
N CYS A 180 13.03 4.54 3.82
CA CYS A 180 13.07 5.45 2.69
C CYS A 180 13.35 6.89 3.13
N PRO A 181 14.53 7.48 2.83
CA PRO A 181 14.86 8.85 3.26
C PRO A 181 14.01 9.92 2.56
N LYS A 182 13.35 9.56 1.45
CA LYS A 182 12.48 10.45 0.66
C LYS A 182 11.00 10.33 1.00
N GLY A 183 10.59 9.32 1.76
CA GLY A 183 9.17 9.07 2.04
C GLY A 183 8.31 8.77 0.81
N VAL A 184 8.91 8.28 -0.29
CA VAL A 184 8.21 7.96 -1.55
C VAL A 184 7.57 6.58 -1.57
N LEU A 185 7.73 5.79 -0.52
CA LEU A 185 7.06 4.51 -0.34
C LEU A 185 5.96 4.70 0.69
N LYS A 186 4.75 4.21 0.38
CA LYS A 186 3.60 4.27 1.30
C LYS A 186 2.90 2.92 1.34
N LEU A 187 2.22 2.65 2.45
CA LEU A 187 1.31 1.51 2.57
C LEU A 187 -0.10 1.94 2.15
N ILE A 188 -0.65 1.29 1.14
CA ILE A 188 -2.06 1.45 0.73
C ILE A 188 -2.78 0.12 0.86
N PRO A 189 -4.12 0.10 1.04
CA PRO A 189 -4.86 -1.16 1.04
C PRO A 189 -4.70 -1.91 -0.30
N LYS A 190 -4.50 -3.24 -0.24
CA LYS A 190 -4.23 -4.09 -1.42
C LYS A 190 -5.31 -3.98 -2.50
N GLY A 191 -6.57 -3.78 -2.10
CA GLY A 191 -7.68 -3.65 -3.04
C GLY A 191 -7.71 -2.33 -3.84
N LYS A 192 -6.91 -1.33 -3.45
CA LYS A 192 -6.91 -0.02 -4.11
C LYS A 192 -6.10 -0.06 -5.40
N LEU A 193 -6.77 0.29 -6.49
CA LEU A 193 -6.24 0.24 -7.84
C LEU A 193 -5.67 1.59 -8.27
N VAL A 194 -6.17 2.69 -7.70
CA VAL A 194 -5.78 4.05 -8.11
C VAL A 194 -5.23 4.84 -6.95
N TYR A 195 -4.09 5.49 -7.15
CA TYR A 195 -3.48 6.37 -6.15
C TYR A 195 -2.57 7.41 -6.83
N LEU A 196 -2.29 8.51 -6.12
CA LEU A 196 -1.36 9.52 -6.61
C LEU A 196 0.08 9.02 -6.46
N ALA A 197 0.86 9.13 -7.53
CA ALA A 197 2.29 8.78 -7.53
C ALA A 197 3.18 9.99 -7.77
N CYS A 198 2.94 11.03 -6.96
CA CYS A 198 3.78 12.20 -6.81
C CYS A 198 3.83 12.61 -5.32
N VAL A 199 4.98 13.10 -4.88
CA VAL A 199 5.21 13.58 -3.50
C VAL A 199 5.80 14.99 -3.45
N SER A 200 5.98 15.65 -4.60
CA SER A 200 6.58 16.97 -4.63
C SER A 200 5.60 18.01 -4.06
N SER A 201 6.00 18.70 -3.00
CA SER A 201 5.24 19.81 -2.42
C SER A 201 5.58 21.17 -3.03
N ASP A 202 6.52 21.19 -3.99
CA ASP A 202 6.92 22.40 -4.71
C ASP A 202 5.76 23.04 -5.49
N LYS A 203 5.96 24.29 -5.90
CA LYS A 203 4.96 24.98 -6.72
C LYS A 203 4.85 24.30 -8.08
N GLY A 204 3.66 24.29 -8.66
CA GLY A 204 3.41 23.57 -9.91
C GLY A 204 4.24 24.03 -11.12
N ARG A 205 4.81 25.24 -11.10
CA ARG A 205 5.80 25.68 -12.11
C ARG A 205 7.12 24.92 -11.93
N GLU A 206 7.68 24.97 -10.73
CA GLU A 206 8.94 24.30 -10.37
C GLU A 206 8.87 22.79 -10.66
N VAL A 207 7.74 22.15 -10.33
CA VAL A 207 7.53 20.72 -10.63
C VAL A 207 7.58 20.43 -12.12
N ARG A 208 6.95 21.26 -12.96
CA ARG A 208 6.92 21.04 -14.42
C ARG A 208 8.26 21.33 -15.10
N GLU A 209 9.06 22.21 -14.54
CA GLU A 209 10.42 22.49 -15.02
C GLU A 209 11.33 21.26 -14.84
N VAL A 210 11.11 20.45 -13.79
CA VAL A 210 11.96 19.30 -13.46
C VAL A 210 11.36 17.93 -13.80
N CYS A 211 10.03 17.77 -13.83
CA CYS A 211 9.41 16.46 -13.96
C CYS A 211 8.17 16.48 -14.87
N LYS A 212 8.22 15.69 -15.96
CA LYS A 212 7.15 15.56 -16.95
C LYS A 212 5.86 14.95 -16.39
N VAL A 213 5.99 14.05 -15.41
CA VAL A 213 4.87 13.33 -14.77
C VAL A 213 4.52 13.85 -13.38
N GLY A 214 5.09 14.98 -12.97
CA GLY A 214 4.85 15.58 -11.66
C GLY A 214 3.46 16.19 -11.55
N CYS A 215 2.88 16.12 -10.35
CA CYS A 215 1.63 16.83 -10.06
C CYS A 215 1.92 18.32 -9.90
N PHE A 216 1.23 19.17 -10.66
CA PHE A 216 1.41 20.62 -10.62
C PHE A 216 0.26 21.38 -9.95
N ALA A 217 -0.50 20.69 -9.07
CA ALA A 217 -1.56 21.28 -8.24
C ALA A 217 -2.70 21.98 -9.01
N CYS A 218 -3.14 21.42 -10.16
CA CYS A 218 -4.15 22.04 -11.02
C CYS A 218 -5.61 21.93 -10.55
N ASN A 219 -5.89 21.17 -9.48
CA ASN A 219 -7.23 20.91 -8.92
C ASN A 219 -8.24 20.18 -9.83
N ILE A 220 -7.84 19.76 -11.05
CA ILE A 220 -8.74 19.06 -11.98
C ILE A 220 -9.26 17.75 -11.36
N CYS A 221 -8.39 16.96 -10.74
CA CYS A 221 -8.75 15.68 -10.13
C CYS A 221 -9.73 15.84 -8.96
N VAL A 222 -9.55 16.86 -8.12
CA VAL A 222 -10.45 17.19 -7.02
C VAL A 222 -11.84 17.56 -7.55
N LYS A 223 -11.90 18.46 -8.54
CA LYS A 223 -13.17 18.89 -9.16
C LYS A 223 -13.89 17.76 -9.91
N ALA A 224 -13.13 16.82 -10.47
CA ALA A 224 -13.67 15.74 -11.27
C ALA A 224 -14.14 14.53 -10.45
N CYS A 225 -13.83 14.46 -9.15
CA CYS A 225 -14.15 13.31 -8.33
C CYS A 225 -15.64 13.33 -7.92
N PRO A 226 -16.48 12.38 -8.40
CA PRO A 226 -17.90 12.37 -8.07
C PRO A 226 -18.18 11.94 -6.62
N TYR A 227 -17.19 11.36 -5.93
CA TYR A 227 -17.30 10.87 -4.55
C TYR A 227 -16.65 11.80 -3.53
N SER A 228 -16.15 12.97 -3.97
CA SER A 228 -15.43 13.92 -3.10
C SER A 228 -14.29 13.28 -2.28
N ALA A 229 -13.65 12.24 -2.84
CA ALA A 229 -12.58 11.48 -2.18
C ALA A 229 -11.19 12.14 -2.28
N LEU A 230 -11.09 13.31 -2.91
CA LEU A 230 -9.83 14.02 -3.13
C LEU A 230 -9.92 15.43 -2.54
N ARG A 231 -8.86 15.86 -1.87
CA ARG A 231 -8.69 17.23 -1.37
C ARG A 231 -7.26 17.69 -1.60
N MET A 232 -7.02 19.00 -1.65
CA MET A 232 -5.66 19.52 -1.78
C MET A 232 -5.05 19.82 -0.43
N GLU A 233 -3.82 19.35 -0.22
CA GLU A 233 -2.98 19.70 0.92
C GLU A 233 -1.54 19.86 0.42
N ASN A 234 -0.86 20.94 0.80
CA ASN A 234 0.56 21.17 0.47
C ASN A 234 0.89 20.98 -1.03
N ASN A 235 0.08 21.58 -1.91
CA ASN A 235 0.19 21.47 -3.38
C ASN A 235 0.00 20.05 -3.95
N LEU A 236 -0.46 19.09 -3.16
CA LEU A 236 -0.73 17.72 -3.61
C LEU A 236 -2.18 17.30 -3.34
N PRO A 237 -2.80 16.53 -4.24
CA PRO A 237 -4.09 15.92 -3.97
C PRO A 237 -3.93 14.74 -3.02
N VAL A 238 -4.56 14.82 -1.85
CA VAL A 238 -4.65 13.75 -0.86
C VAL A 238 -5.94 12.97 -1.10
N MET A 239 -5.80 11.65 -1.23
CA MET A 239 -6.91 10.72 -1.47
C MET A 239 -7.38 10.10 -0.17
N ASP A 240 -8.68 10.15 0.05
CA ASP A 240 -9.40 9.38 1.05
C ASP A 240 -9.78 8.02 0.45
N PHE A 241 -9.11 6.97 0.91
CA PHE A 241 -9.32 5.61 0.40
C PHE A 241 -10.65 5.01 0.84
N GLU A 242 -11.30 5.51 1.88
CA GLU A 242 -12.61 5.00 2.31
C GLU A 242 -13.72 5.47 1.36
N LYS A 243 -13.62 6.71 0.87
CA LYS A 243 -14.58 7.28 -0.09
C LYS A 243 -14.27 6.92 -1.55
N CYS A 244 -13.02 6.61 -1.86
CA CYS A 244 -12.62 6.31 -3.23
C CYS A 244 -13.09 4.91 -3.65
N VAL A 245 -13.85 4.84 -4.75
CA VAL A 245 -14.31 3.59 -5.37
C VAL A 245 -13.45 3.14 -6.56
N ASP A 246 -12.23 3.67 -6.70
CA ASP A 246 -11.26 3.27 -7.71
C ASP A 246 -11.75 3.44 -9.17
N CYS A 247 -12.60 4.45 -9.44
CA CYS A 247 -13.18 4.70 -10.77
C CYS A 247 -12.18 5.18 -11.84
N GLY A 248 -10.96 5.61 -11.45
CA GLY A 248 -9.90 6.01 -12.38
C GLY A 248 -10.06 7.38 -13.04
N ILE A 249 -11.13 8.13 -12.74
CA ILE A 249 -11.36 9.47 -13.33
C ILE A 249 -10.17 10.41 -13.08
N CYS A 250 -9.58 10.35 -11.88
CA CYS A 250 -8.43 11.17 -11.51
C CYS A 250 -7.20 10.86 -12.37
N TYR A 251 -6.97 9.60 -12.73
CA TYR A 251 -5.92 9.20 -13.65
C TYR A 251 -6.21 9.67 -15.08
N GLN A 252 -7.44 9.44 -15.56
CA GLN A 252 -7.81 9.78 -16.94
C GLN A 252 -7.72 11.28 -17.21
N LYS A 253 -8.25 12.10 -16.31
CA LYS A 253 -8.26 13.57 -16.45
C LYS A 253 -6.95 14.26 -16.05
N CYS A 254 -5.96 13.54 -15.50
CA CYS A 254 -4.69 14.14 -15.11
C CYS A 254 -3.84 14.45 -16.36
N PRO A 255 -3.50 15.72 -16.65
CA PRO A 255 -2.73 16.08 -17.85
C PRO A 255 -1.33 15.45 -17.88
N THR A 256 -0.69 15.36 -16.71
CA THR A 256 0.67 14.79 -16.53
C THR A 256 0.66 13.31 -16.18
N LYS A 257 -0.52 12.66 -16.12
CA LYS A 257 -0.68 11.26 -15.70
C LYS A 257 0.06 10.90 -14.39
N SER A 258 0.07 11.82 -13.42
CA SER A 258 0.74 11.66 -12.12
C SER A 258 0.14 10.58 -11.21
N TYR A 259 -1.05 10.06 -11.54
CA TYR A 259 -1.67 8.93 -10.84
C TYR A 259 -1.19 7.60 -11.43
N VAL A 260 -1.21 6.55 -10.62
CA VAL A 260 -1.08 5.17 -11.08
C VAL A 260 -2.46 4.54 -11.09
N ASP A 261 -2.77 3.80 -12.15
CA ASP A 261 -3.97 2.99 -12.29
C ASP A 261 -3.60 1.54 -12.58
N LYS A 262 -3.82 0.66 -11.61
CA LYS A 262 -3.48 -0.77 -11.68
C LYS A 262 -4.55 -1.61 -12.36
N ALA A 263 -5.69 -1.02 -12.75
CA ALA A 263 -6.79 -1.77 -13.35
C ALA A 263 -6.39 -2.33 -14.72
N LYS A 264 -6.32 -3.66 -14.85
CA LYS A 264 -6.00 -4.35 -16.14
C LYS A 264 -7.03 -4.03 -17.22
N LYS A 265 -8.31 -4.03 -16.84
CA LYS A 265 -9.44 -3.64 -17.69
C LYS A 265 -10.44 -2.92 -16.81
N ARG A 266 -10.89 -1.76 -17.27
CA ARG A 266 -11.99 -1.03 -16.61
C ARG A 266 -13.32 -1.45 -17.22
N PRO A 267 -14.39 -1.47 -16.42
CA PRO A 267 -15.72 -1.71 -16.97
C PRO A 267 -16.07 -0.63 -17.99
N TYR A 268 -16.77 -1.03 -19.06
CA TYR A 268 -17.26 -0.11 -20.07
C TYR A 268 -18.64 -0.54 -20.58
N ALA A 269 -19.38 0.40 -21.15
CA ALA A 269 -20.67 0.14 -21.78
C ALA A 269 -20.49 -0.25 -23.25
N LEU A 270 -21.31 -1.17 -23.73
CA LEU A 270 -21.51 -1.49 -25.15
C LEU A 270 -22.96 -1.22 -25.50
N ILE A 271 -23.18 -0.58 -26.64
CA ILE A 271 -24.53 -0.33 -27.19
C ILE A 271 -24.73 -1.28 -28.36
N ASP A 272 -25.74 -2.13 -28.28
CA ASP A 272 -26.06 -3.13 -29.29
C ASP A 272 -26.81 -2.53 -30.50
N ALA A 273 -27.17 -3.37 -31.46
CA ALA A 273 -27.90 -2.97 -32.66
C ALA A 273 -29.39 -2.64 -32.40
N THR A 274 -29.93 -2.95 -31.22
CA THR A 274 -31.33 -2.67 -30.88
C THR A 274 -31.55 -1.20 -30.52
N CYS A 275 -30.48 -0.43 -30.32
CA CYS A 275 -30.51 1.00 -30.02
C CYS A 275 -31.32 1.80 -31.07
N ASN A 276 -32.38 2.49 -30.59
CA ASN A 276 -33.27 3.31 -31.40
C ASN A 276 -32.88 4.80 -31.46
N GLY A 277 -31.74 5.18 -30.87
CA GLY A 277 -31.26 6.57 -30.93
C GLY A 277 -32.03 7.59 -30.06
N CYS A 278 -32.68 7.18 -28.98
CA CYS A 278 -33.47 8.10 -28.12
C CYS A 278 -32.69 9.22 -27.41
N GLY A 279 -31.38 9.01 -27.15
CA GLY A 279 -30.47 10.06 -26.65
C GLY A 279 -30.34 10.15 -25.12
N GLU A 280 -31.13 9.42 -24.34
CA GLU A 280 -31.08 9.46 -22.87
C GLU A 280 -29.71 9.06 -22.30
N CYS A 281 -29.08 8.05 -22.91
CA CYS A 281 -27.73 7.64 -22.52
C CYS A 281 -26.68 8.74 -22.72
N VAL A 282 -26.84 9.58 -23.75
CA VAL A 282 -25.92 10.70 -24.02
C VAL A 282 -26.09 11.79 -22.96
N LYS A 283 -27.34 12.12 -22.60
CA LYS A 283 -27.66 13.14 -21.59
C LYS A 283 -27.11 12.80 -20.21
N VAL A 284 -27.21 11.53 -19.79
CA VAL A 284 -26.73 11.11 -18.45
C VAL A 284 -25.20 10.94 -18.38
N CYS A 285 -24.52 10.82 -19.52
CA CYS A 285 -23.10 10.51 -19.57
C CYS A 285 -22.22 11.72 -19.22
N GLN A 286 -21.86 11.85 -17.94
CA GLN A 286 -20.97 12.90 -17.43
C GLN A 286 -19.54 12.86 -18.01
N PHE A 287 -19.17 11.74 -18.63
CA PHE A 287 -17.85 11.49 -19.19
C PHE A 287 -17.76 11.77 -20.69
N LYS A 288 -18.87 12.17 -21.33
CA LYS A 288 -18.95 12.33 -22.80
C LYS A 288 -18.40 11.09 -23.54
N ALA A 289 -18.70 9.92 -22.98
CA ALA A 289 -18.24 8.64 -23.49
C ALA A 289 -19.23 8.02 -24.51
N ILE A 290 -20.32 8.71 -24.85
CA ILE A 290 -21.32 8.21 -25.78
C ILE A 290 -21.56 9.28 -26.84
N GLU A 291 -21.47 8.89 -28.10
CA GLU A 291 -21.69 9.72 -29.28
C GLU A 291 -22.80 9.15 -30.15
N GLY A 292 -23.49 10.02 -30.89
CA GLY A 292 -24.54 9.65 -31.85
C GLY A 292 -25.65 10.70 -31.90
N LYS A 293 -26.29 10.82 -33.07
CA LYS A 293 -27.39 11.75 -33.30
C LYS A 293 -28.72 11.11 -32.92
N LEU A 294 -29.74 11.95 -32.72
CA LEU A 294 -31.09 11.49 -32.45
C LEU A 294 -31.58 10.61 -33.62
N GLY A 295 -32.10 9.42 -33.31
CA GLY A 295 -32.55 8.44 -34.30
C GLY A 295 -31.47 7.55 -34.91
N GLU A 296 -30.19 7.80 -34.61
CA GLU A 296 -29.08 6.93 -35.03
C GLU A 296 -28.59 6.06 -33.86
N ARG A 297 -27.99 4.92 -34.18
CA ARG A 297 -27.36 4.05 -33.18
C ARG A 297 -26.21 4.78 -32.50
N HIS A 298 -26.34 5.01 -31.20
CA HIS A 298 -25.25 5.55 -30.38
C HIS A 298 -24.07 4.58 -30.27
N LYS A 299 -22.87 5.14 -30.15
CA LYS A 299 -21.60 4.43 -29.99
C LYS A 299 -20.91 4.88 -28.71
N VAL A 300 -20.22 3.95 -28.05
CA VAL A 300 -19.43 4.25 -26.84
C VAL A 300 -17.97 4.45 -27.21
N ILE A 301 -17.41 5.56 -26.76
CA ILE A 301 -15.97 5.85 -26.79
C ILE A 301 -15.35 5.21 -25.54
N ILE A 302 -14.75 4.02 -25.73
CA ILE A 302 -14.27 3.17 -24.64
C ILE A 302 -13.26 3.90 -23.75
N GLU A 303 -12.38 4.72 -24.34
CA GLU A 303 -11.34 5.48 -23.62
C GLU A 303 -11.91 6.46 -22.59
N ASN A 304 -13.09 7.01 -22.86
CA ASN A 304 -13.76 7.95 -21.96
C ASN A 304 -14.74 7.24 -21.01
N CYS A 305 -15.05 5.97 -21.25
CA CYS A 305 -16.04 5.23 -20.50
C CYS A 305 -15.42 4.69 -19.19
N VAL A 306 -15.92 5.17 -18.06
CA VAL A 306 -15.47 4.71 -16.73
C VAL A 306 -16.33 3.57 -16.17
N GLY A 307 -17.32 3.10 -16.94
CA GLY A 307 -18.16 1.97 -16.56
C GLY A 307 -19.15 2.24 -15.42
N CYS A 308 -19.58 3.49 -15.21
CA CYS A 308 -20.48 3.86 -14.11
C CYS A 308 -21.87 3.20 -14.16
N GLY A 309 -22.33 2.75 -15.33
CA GLY A 309 -23.61 2.06 -15.48
C GLY A 309 -24.85 2.97 -15.54
N GLU A 310 -24.70 4.28 -15.46
CA GLU A 310 -25.86 5.20 -15.55
C GLU A 310 -26.59 5.12 -16.89
N CYS A 311 -25.84 5.02 -18.00
CA CYS A 311 -26.43 4.82 -19.33
C CYS A 311 -27.25 3.53 -19.43
N PHE A 312 -26.80 2.46 -18.78
CA PHE A 312 -27.50 1.18 -18.72
C PHE A 312 -28.85 1.31 -18.00
N ARG A 313 -28.89 2.06 -16.89
CA ARG A 313 -30.10 2.27 -16.09
C ARG A 313 -31.18 3.08 -16.81
N VAL A 314 -30.78 4.09 -17.57
CA VAL A 314 -31.73 5.00 -18.24
C VAL A 314 -32.20 4.51 -19.62
N CYS A 315 -31.62 3.43 -20.16
CA CYS A 315 -31.96 2.97 -21.50
C CYS A 315 -33.36 2.33 -21.53
N PRO A 316 -34.37 2.95 -22.20
CA PRO A 316 -35.76 2.49 -22.14
C PRO A 316 -35.96 1.11 -22.79
N ILE A 317 -35.16 0.82 -23.82
CA ILE A 317 -35.21 -0.44 -24.58
C ILE A 317 -34.12 -1.43 -24.17
N LYS A 318 -33.33 -1.12 -23.12
CA LYS A 318 -32.27 -1.99 -22.59
C LYS A 318 -31.20 -2.43 -23.62
N ALA A 319 -30.94 -1.61 -24.62
CA ALA A 319 -29.94 -1.81 -25.69
C ALA A 319 -28.47 -1.69 -25.24
N ILE A 320 -28.20 -1.53 -23.94
CA ILE A 320 -26.86 -1.28 -23.40
C ILE A 320 -26.46 -2.48 -22.55
N THR A 321 -25.22 -2.93 -22.68
CA THR A 321 -24.64 -3.99 -21.86
C THR A 321 -23.35 -3.49 -21.21
N MET A 322 -23.17 -3.75 -19.92
CA MET A 322 -21.93 -3.42 -19.21
C MET A 322 -20.96 -4.60 -19.31
N VAL A 323 -19.75 -4.35 -19.80
CA VAL A 323 -18.67 -5.33 -19.90
C VAL A 323 -17.65 -5.05 -18.80
N GLY A 324 -17.22 -6.10 -18.08
CA GLY A 324 -16.12 -6.00 -17.11
C GLY A 324 -16.49 -5.40 -15.74
N ALA A 325 -17.77 -5.17 -15.45
CA ALA A 325 -18.20 -4.76 -14.11
C ALA A 325 -18.14 -5.95 -13.14
N LEU A 326 -17.71 -5.70 -11.90
CA LEU A 326 -17.64 -6.64 -10.76
C LEU A 326 -19.04 -7.16 -10.32
N GLY A 327 -19.85 -7.65 -11.25
CA GLY A 327 -21.22 -8.09 -10.98
C GLY A 327 -22.16 -8.27 -12.18
N TYR A 328 -21.72 -8.04 -13.43
CA TYR A 328 -22.52 -8.36 -14.62
C TYR A 328 -21.77 -9.31 -15.54
N THR A 329 -21.49 -10.51 -15.03
CA THR A 329 -21.19 -11.66 -15.87
C THR A 329 -22.49 -12.09 -16.55
N LYS A 330 -22.71 -11.71 -17.81
CA LYS A 330 -23.30 -12.70 -18.71
C LYS A 330 -22.17 -13.69 -18.99
N LYS A 331 -22.38 -14.92 -18.50
CA LYS A 331 -21.62 -16.11 -18.84
C LYS A 331 -21.14 -16.05 -20.29
N GLU A 332 -19.89 -16.46 -20.48
CA GLU A 332 -19.33 -16.97 -21.73
C GLU A 332 -19.11 -15.95 -22.86
N LEU A 333 -17.85 -15.51 -22.96
CA LEU A 333 -17.14 -15.31 -24.23
C LEU A 333 -15.82 -16.07 -24.13
#